data_AF-A0A924D1G0-F1
#
_entry.id   AF-A0A924D1G0-F1
#
_cell.length_a   1.000
_cell.length_b   1.000
_cell.length_c   1.000
_cell.angle_alpha   90.00
_cell.angle_beta   90.00
_cell.angle_gamma   90.00
#
_symmetry.space_group_name_H-M   'P 1'
#
loop_
_entity.id
_entity.type
_entity.pdbx_description
1 polymer ?
#
loop_
_entity_poly.entity_id
_entity_poly.type
_entity_poly.pdbx_seq_one_letter_code
_entity_poly.pdbx_strand_id
1 'polypeptide(L)'
;MRQPEIFSIPPHVAFVDALAKGLLDRCGSNPLALARTHVLLPNRRAARALTDAFVRLSEGGLLLPRMTPEGDLGDDSFDRFASGETALPPAVPALVRRLELARLVRALPGTREAGRSAVEALRLGDELGATLDALLAEEIAPERLRGVVAEAELAAHWQETLAFLEIVISHWPPARDATGGSDGGTRVAALIDALVARWAVAPPSGLVVAAGITGSSPPIVRLLAAIGRLPNGLVVLPGLDTDLSETGAARWTAIRCRAAEIEENTSARDSEEHPQYALKTLLARLGLDRADVRDWGVTTSREGPAARTAAVMAAMAPAAAADGWRGETSGDGFAGVTAIEAA
;
A
#
# COMPACT_ATOMS: atom_id res chain seq x y z
N MET A 1 -19.39 -10.38 -14.26
CA MET A 1 -18.01 -10.22 -13.74
C MET A 1 -17.89 -11.06 -12.48
N ARG A 2 -16.75 -11.73 -12.24
CA ARG A 2 -16.54 -12.55 -11.04
C ARG A 2 -16.38 -11.62 -9.82
N GLN A 3 -17.02 -11.96 -8.69
CA GLN A 3 -16.83 -11.22 -7.45
C GLN A 3 -15.38 -11.39 -6.96
N PRO A 4 -14.75 -10.33 -6.43
CA PRO A 4 -13.38 -10.40 -5.98
C PRO A 4 -13.25 -11.27 -4.72
N GLU A 5 -12.26 -12.16 -4.71
CA GLU A 5 -11.99 -13.05 -3.58
C GLU A 5 -11.12 -12.33 -2.53
N ILE A 6 -11.78 -11.64 -1.59
CA ILE A 6 -11.10 -10.85 -0.55
C ILE A 6 -11.39 -11.44 0.83
N PHE A 7 -10.34 -11.53 1.63
CA PHE A 7 -10.33 -12.08 2.96
C PHE A 7 -9.68 -11.12 3.95
N SER A 8 -9.97 -11.27 5.24
CA SER A 8 -9.26 -10.63 6.34
C SER A 8 -8.80 -11.67 7.35
N ILE A 9 -7.61 -11.49 7.92
CA ILE A 9 -7.17 -12.24 9.10
C ILE A 9 -7.27 -11.29 10.31
N PRO A 10 -8.03 -11.62 11.36
CA PRO A 10 -8.26 -10.71 12.47
C PRO A 10 -7.00 -10.52 13.35
N PRO A 11 -6.88 -9.40 14.09
CA PRO A 11 -5.66 -9.05 14.84
C PRO A 11 -5.26 -10.03 15.94
N HIS A 12 -6.20 -10.82 16.48
CA HIS A 12 -5.89 -11.83 17.49
C HIS A 12 -5.20 -13.08 16.91
N VAL A 13 -5.22 -13.23 15.58
CA VAL A 13 -4.62 -14.36 14.86
C VAL A 13 -3.23 -13.98 14.34
N ALA A 14 -2.28 -14.89 14.46
CA ALA A 14 -0.93 -14.72 13.92
C ALA A 14 -0.96 -14.69 12.38
N PHE A 15 -0.99 -13.49 11.79
CA PHE A 15 -1.23 -13.26 10.36
C PHE A 15 -0.43 -14.19 9.43
N VAL A 16 0.90 -14.24 9.58
CA VAL A 16 1.76 -15.03 8.68
C VAL A 16 1.61 -16.53 8.88
N ASP A 17 1.32 -16.99 10.10
CA ASP A 17 1.10 -18.41 10.38
C ASP A 17 -0.24 -18.87 9.80
N ALA A 18 -1.31 -18.07 9.97
CA ALA A 18 -2.62 -18.36 9.40
C ALA A 18 -2.62 -18.28 7.86
N LEU A 19 -1.90 -17.31 7.29
CA LEU A 19 -1.69 -17.22 5.85
C LEU A 19 -0.97 -18.46 5.32
N ALA A 20 0.18 -18.84 5.91
CA ALA A 20 0.94 -20.01 5.46
C ALA A 20 0.11 -21.29 5.52
N LYS A 21 -0.60 -21.52 6.64
CA LYS A 21 -1.48 -22.68 6.81
C LYS A 21 -2.60 -22.69 5.77
N GLY A 22 -3.29 -21.56 5.58
CA GLY A 22 -4.36 -21.49 4.58
C GLY A 22 -3.88 -21.65 3.13
N LEU A 23 -2.66 -21.21 2.82
CA LEU A 23 -2.06 -21.46 1.51
C LEU A 23 -1.71 -22.94 1.30
N LEU A 24 -1.19 -23.62 2.33
CA LEU A 24 -0.95 -25.07 2.29
C LEU A 24 -2.25 -25.85 2.12
N ASP A 25 -3.28 -25.51 2.92
CA ASP A 25 -4.59 -26.17 2.87
C ASP A 25 -5.22 -26.06 1.47
N ARG A 26 -5.09 -24.89 0.81
CA ARG A 26 -5.58 -24.65 -0.55
C ARG A 26 -4.75 -25.33 -1.64
N CYS A 27 -3.45 -25.51 -1.44
CA CYS A 27 -2.58 -26.25 -2.36
C CYS A 27 -2.79 -27.77 -2.24
N GLY A 28 -3.33 -28.23 -1.11
CA GLY A 28 -3.58 -29.64 -0.83
C GLY A 28 -2.30 -30.47 -0.82
N SER A 29 -2.40 -31.72 -1.27
CA SER A 29 -1.30 -32.68 -1.26
C SER A 29 -0.34 -32.57 -2.45
N ASN A 30 -0.56 -31.64 -3.39
CA ASN A 30 0.33 -31.49 -4.55
C ASN A 30 1.60 -30.70 -4.16
N PRO A 31 2.79 -31.34 -4.10
CA PRO A 31 4.01 -30.69 -3.64
C PRO A 31 4.48 -29.56 -4.56
N LEU A 32 4.02 -29.52 -5.82
CA LEU A 32 4.36 -28.48 -6.78
C LEU A 32 3.34 -27.35 -6.85
N ALA A 33 2.16 -27.49 -6.22
CA ALA A 33 1.15 -26.45 -6.24
C ALA A 33 1.64 -25.19 -5.51
N LEU A 34 2.25 -25.36 -4.33
CA LEU A 34 2.82 -24.25 -3.57
C LEU A 34 3.93 -23.53 -4.34
N ALA A 35 4.82 -24.27 -5.00
CA ALA A 35 5.92 -23.71 -5.78
C ALA A 35 5.45 -22.85 -6.98
N ARG A 36 4.23 -23.08 -7.47
CA ARG A 36 3.61 -22.31 -8.56
C ARG A 36 2.83 -21.09 -8.06
N THR A 37 2.64 -20.96 -6.75
CA THR A 37 1.96 -19.83 -6.14
C THR A 37 2.85 -18.59 -6.15
N HIS A 38 2.24 -17.45 -6.41
CA HIS A 38 2.87 -16.13 -6.32
C HIS A 38 2.23 -15.36 -5.17
N VAL A 39 3.04 -14.87 -4.25
CA VAL A 39 2.59 -14.11 -3.07
C VAL A 39 3.23 -12.73 -3.07
N LEU A 40 2.41 -11.71 -3.28
CA LEU A 40 2.77 -10.33 -3.08
C LEU A 40 2.63 -9.95 -1.60
N LEU A 41 3.66 -9.28 -1.07
CA LEU A 41 3.79 -8.95 0.35
C LEU A 41 4.22 -7.50 0.52
N PRO A 42 3.91 -6.84 1.64
CA PRO A 42 4.20 -5.42 1.82
C PRO A 42 5.70 -5.10 1.82
N ASN A 43 6.55 -6.03 2.27
CA ASN A 43 8.00 -5.81 2.35
C ASN A 43 8.79 -7.11 2.48
N ARG A 44 10.13 -6.99 2.37
CA ARG A 44 11.08 -8.11 2.53
C ARG A 44 11.02 -8.77 3.91
N ARG A 45 10.63 -8.03 4.96
CA ARG A 45 10.46 -8.60 6.32
C ARG A 45 9.25 -9.54 6.37
N ALA A 46 8.14 -9.19 5.71
CA ALA A 46 6.98 -10.06 5.59
C ALA A 46 7.30 -11.34 4.79
N ALA A 47 8.10 -11.24 3.72
CA ALA A 47 8.57 -12.41 2.96
C ALA A 47 9.39 -13.38 3.82
N ARG A 48 10.30 -12.86 4.66
CA ARG A 48 11.05 -13.68 5.62
C ARG A 48 10.13 -14.31 6.67
N ALA A 49 9.22 -13.52 7.26
CA ALA A 49 8.30 -14.04 8.26
C ALA A 49 7.38 -15.15 7.71
N LEU A 50 6.91 -15.01 6.46
CA LEU A 50 6.13 -16.04 5.78
C LEU A 50 6.98 -17.29 5.45
N THR A 51 8.23 -17.10 5.05
CA THR A 51 9.19 -18.20 4.87
C THR A 51 9.32 -19.00 6.16
N ASP A 52 9.55 -18.33 7.29
CA ASP A 52 9.69 -18.98 8.59
C ASP A 52 8.39 -19.70 9.00
N ALA A 53 7.23 -19.16 8.63
CA ALA A 53 5.93 -19.80 8.87
C ALA A 53 5.78 -21.10 8.08
N PHE A 54 6.14 -21.12 6.79
CA PHE A 54 6.17 -22.36 6.01
C PHE A 54 7.14 -23.39 6.60
N VAL A 55 8.32 -22.97 7.04
CA VAL A 55 9.30 -23.87 7.68
C VAL A 55 8.74 -24.49 8.96
N ARG A 56 8.06 -23.71 9.81
CA ARG A 56 7.41 -24.22 11.03
C ARG A 56 6.31 -25.25 10.75
N LEU A 57 5.55 -25.06 9.67
CA LEU A 57 4.45 -25.94 9.28
C LEU A 57 4.92 -27.16 8.48
N SER A 58 6.18 -27.17 8.03
CA SER A 58 6.71 -28.26 7.23
C SER A 58 7.11 -29.43 8.10
N GLU A 59 6.57 -30.61 7.80
CA GLU A 59 7.05 -31.89 8.34
C GLU A 59 8.24 -32.45 7.52
N GLY A 60 8.63 -31.77 6.42
CA GLY A 60 9.70 -32.19 5.51
C GLY A 60 10.31 -31.03 4.71
N GLY A 61 10.68 -31.28 3.45
CA GLY A 61 11.12 -30.22 2.53
C GLY A 61 9.95 -29.60 1.76
N LEU A 62 9.87 -28.27 1.71
CA LEU A 62 8.89 -27.54 0.89
C LEU A 62 9.57 -26.78 -0.23
N LEU A 63 8.95 -26.81 -1.42
CA LEU A 63 9.24 -25.86 -2.48
C LEU A 63 8.35 -24.63 -2.27
N LEU A 64 8.97 -23.56 -1.78
CA LEU A 64 8.29 -22.34 -1.39
C LEU A 64 7.68 -21.59 -2.58
N PRO A 65 6.60 -20.82 -2.35
CA PRO A 65 6.03 -19.98 -3.39
C PRO A 65 7.02 -18.87 -3.78
N ARG A 66 6.80 -18.27 -4.95
CA ARG A 66 7.51 -17.03 -5.30
C ARG A 66 6.92 -15.89 -4.47
N MET A 67 7.76 -15.24 -3.67
CA MET A 67 7.35 -14.13 -2.81
C MET A 67 7.93 -12.84 -3.34
N THR A 68 7.07 -11.88 -3.67
CA THR A 68 7.46 -10.58 -4.24
C THR A 68 7.06 -9.46 -3.28
N PRO A 69 8.02 -8.80 -2.63
CA PRO A 69 7.76 -7.58 -1.88
C PRO A 69 7.25 -6.45 -2.79
N GLU A 70 6.36 -5.60 -2.28
CA GLU A 70 5.83 -4.43 -2.99
C GLU A 70 6.94 -3.47 -3.44
N GLY A 71 7.95 -3.26 -2.59
CA GLY A 71 9.12 -2.44 -2.93
C GLY A 71 9.99 -3.02 -4.06
N ASP A 72 9.83 -4.30 -4.39
CA ASP A 72 10.60 -5.00 -5.43
C ASP A 72 9.83 -5.06 -6.77
N LEU A 73 8.66 -4.41 -6.87
CA LEU A 73 7.87 -4.31 -8.11
C LEU A 73 8.56 -3.49 -9.22
N GLY A 74 9.64 -2.77 -8.90
CA GLY A 74 10.47 -2.07 -9.88
C GLY A 74 11.70 -2.86 -10.35
N ASP A 75 12.01 -3.99 -9.71
CA ASP A 75 13.24 -4.74 -9.93
C ASP A 75 13.16 -5.65 -11.16
N ASP A 76 14.31 -6.00 -11.73
CA ASP A 76 14.44 -6.85 -12.93
C ASP A 76 13.69 -8.20 -12.83
N SER A 77 13.59 -8.75 -11.63
CA SER A 77 12.85 -10.00 -11.40
C SER A 77 11.35 -9.83 -11.59
N PHE A 78 10.79 -8.72 -11.11
CA PHE A 78 9.38 -8.41 -11.35
C PHE A 78 9.19 -7.95 -12.79
N ASP A 79 10.15 -7.20 -13.37
CA ASP A 79 10.11 -6.84 -14.77
C ASP A 79 9.91 -8.08 -15.65
N ARG A 80 10.76 -9.10 -15.58
CA ARG A 80 10.57 -10.34 -16.38
C ARG A 80 9.23 -11.05 -16.15
N PHE A 81 8.64 -10.87 -14.98
CA PHE A 81 7.33 -11.43 -14.66
C PHE A 81 6.18 -10.57 -15.20
N ALA A 82 6.39 -9.24 -15.25
CA ALA A 82 5.41 -8.21 -15.57
C ALA A 82 5.45 -7.76 -17.04
N SER A 83 6.63 -7.69 -17.68
CA SER A 83 6.81 -7.35 -19.07
C SER A 83 6.43 -8.50 -20.00
N GLY A 84 5.73 -8.15 -21.08
CA GLY A 84 5.54 -9.00 -22.25
C GLY A 84 6.67 -8.76 -23.25
N GLU A 85 6.36 -8.83 -24.55
CA GLU A 85 7.34 -8.56 -25.61
C GLU A 85 7.80 -7.10 -25.68
N THR A 86 7.02 -6.16 -25.10
CA THR A 86 7.34 -4.72 -25.14
C THR A 86 8.25 -4.33 -23.98
N ALA A 87 9.46 -3.86 -24.32
CA ALA A 87 10.39 -3.30 -23.33
C ALA A 87 9.91 -1.93 -22.84
N LEU A 88 9.80 -1.77 -21.52
CA LEU A 88 9.54 -0.47 -20.87
C LEU A 88 10.85 0.27 -20.62
N PRO A 89 10.90 1.62 -20.77
CA PRO A 89 12.09 2.41 -20.45
C PRO A 89 12.55 2.17 -19.01
N PRO A 90 13.85 2.00 -18.74
CA PRO A 90 14.35 1.78 -17.39
C PRO A 90 14.14 3.02 -16.53
N ALA A 91 14.01 2.85 -15.21
CA ALA A 91 13.96 4.01 -14.32
C ALA A 91 15.33 4.71 -14.30
N VAL A 92 15.35 6.05 -14.23
CA VAL A 92 16.59 6.80 -14.02
C VAL A 92 17.22 6.35 -12.70
N PRO A 93 18.51 5.93 -12.67
CA PRO A 93 19.16 5.48 -11.45
C PRO A 93 19.08 6.54 -10.35
N ALA A 94 18.81 6.13 -9.11
CA ALA A 94 18.57 7.06 -7.99
C ALA A 94 19.70 8.09 -7.80
N LEU A 95 20.97 7.67 -7.94
CA LEU A 95 22.11 8.57 -7.86
C LEU A 95 22.14 9.59 -9.01
N VAL A 96 21.84 9.17 -10.23
CA VAL A 96 21.79 10.04 -11.40
C VAL A 96 20.67 11.07 -11.23
N ARG A 97 19.46 10.61 -10.85
CA ARG A 97 18.32 11.47 -10.56
C ARG A 97 18.65 12.51 -9.49
N ARG A 98 19.28 12.09 -8.38
CA ARG A 98 19.72 12.99 -7.31
C ARG A 98 20.67 14.08 -7.79
N LEU A 99 21.68 13.71 -8.58
CA LEU A 99 22.67 14.65 -9.11
C LEU A 99 22.06 15.61 -10.13
N GLU A 100 21.15 15.12 -10.99
CA GLU A 100 20.45 15.95 -11.96
C GLU A 100 19.50 16.95 -11.30
N LEU A 101 18.71 16.53 -10.31
CA LEU A 101 17.86 17.45 -9.55
C LEU A 101 18.69 18.50 -8.81
N ALA A 102 19.83 18.12 -8.20
CA ALA A 102 20.75 19.07 -7.59
C ALA A 102 21.35 20.06 -8.61
N ARG A 103 21.67 19.59 -9.83
CA ARG A 103 22.13 20.44 -10.94
C ARG A 103 21.05 21.46 -11.33
N LEU A 104 19.79 21.02 -11.45
CA LEU A 104 18.66 21.90 -11.77
C LEU A 104 18.41 22.93 -10.66
N VAL A 105 18.51 22.53 -9.38
CA VAL A 105 18.43 23.46 -8.23
C VAL A 105 19.50 24.55 -8.28
N ARG A 106 20.73 24.22 -8.70
CA ARG A 106 21.82 25.21 -8.83
C ARG A 106 21.62 26.17 -10.01
N ALA A 107 20.88 25.75 -11.03
CA ALA A 107 20.62 26.57 -12.21
C ALA A 107 19.52 27.62 -11.99
N LEU A 108 18.71 27.49 -10.93
CA LEU A 108 17.63 28.42 -10.64
C LEU A 108 18.17 29.79 -10.16
N PRO A 109 17.75 30.92 -10.75
CA PRO A 109 18.13 32.25 -10.29
C PRO A 109 17.58 32.54 -8.88
N GLY A 110 18.43 33.03 -7.98
CA GLY A 110 18.05 33.45 -6.64
C GLY A 110 18.38 32.45 -5.53
N THR A 111 19.52 32.68 -4.87
CA THR A 111 19.67 32.83 -3.41
C THR A 111 21.12 33.22 -3.13
N ARG A 112 21.35 34.53 -2.93
CA ARG A 112 22.61 35.25 -2.60
C ARG A 112 23.77 35.14 -3.62
N GLU A 113 24.53 36.23 -3.70
CA GLU A 113 25.64 36.52 -4.63
C GLU A 113 26.78 35.47 -4.69
N ALA A 114 26.71 34.39 -3.89
CA ALA A 114 27.68 33.29 -3.87
C ALA A 114 27.19 31.97 -4.51
N GLY A 115 25.91 31.89 -4.93
CA GLY A 115 25.31 30.63 -5.39
C GLY A 115 25.05 29.61 -4.26
N ARG A 116 24.17 28.65 -4.50
CA ARG A 116 23.87 27.56 -3.54
C ARG A 116 25.07 26.62 -3.39
N SER A 117 25.35 26.21 -2.15
CA SER A 117 26.38 25.19 -1.88
C SER A 117 25.98 23.83 -2.48
N ALA A 118 26.96 22.97 -2.75
CA ALA A 118 26.68 21.61 -3.26
C ALA A 118 25.83 20.79 -2.28
N VAL A 119 26.06 20.93 -0.97
CA VAL A 119 25.32 20.23 0.08
C VAL A 119 23.86 20.67 0.10
N GLU A 120 23.62 21.97 0.01
CA GLU A 120 22.26 22.53 -0.03
C GLU A 120 21.52 22.10 -1.31
N ALA A 121 22.19 22.12 -2.45
CA ALA A 121 21.59 21.67 -3.72
C ALA A 121 21.21 20.19 -3.70
N LEU A 122 22.03 19.34 -3.09
CA LEU A 122 21.72 17.92 -2.90
C LEU A 122 20.50 17.73 -1.98
N ARG A 123 20.46 18.42 -0.83
CA ARG A 123 19.31 18.35 0.10
C ARG A 123 18.01 18.79 -0.58
N LEU A 124 18.04 19.91 -1.29
CA LEU A 124 16.88 20.43 -2.03
C LEU A 124 16.49 19.51 -3.19
N GLY A 125 17.47 18.90 -3.87
CA GLY A 125 17.21 17.88 -4.88
C GLY A 125 16.51 16.64 -4.31
N ASP A 126 16.90 16.21 -3.11
CA ASP A 126 16.24 15.10 -2.40
C ASP A 126 14.77 15.45 -2.04
N GLU A 127 14.51 16.68 -1.57
CA GLU A 127 13.15 17.17 -1.24
C GLU A 127 12.25 17.31 -2.48
N LEU A 128 12.80 17.79 -3.60
CA LEU A 128 12.10 17.83 -4.88
C LEU A 128 11.80 16.41 -5.40
N GLY A 129 12.76 15.50 -5.27
CA GLY A 129 12.59 14.09 -5.61
C GLY A 129 11.45 13.46 -4.84
N ALA A 130 11.42 13.64 -3.51
CA ALA A 130 10.36 13.13 -2.65
C ALA A 130 8.99 13.73 -3.00
N THR A 131 8.93 15.02 -3.32
CA THR A 131 7.69 15.70 -3.75
C THR A 131 7.17 15.12 -5.07
N LEU A 132 8.06 14.95 -6.05
CA LEU A 132 7.71 14.34 -7.33
C LEU A 132 7.24 12.89 -7.14
N ASP A 133 7.92 12.11 -6.28
CA ASP A 133 7.54 10.73 -6.00
C ASP A 133 6.15 10.63 -5.36
N ALA A 134 5.81 11.54 -4.43
CA ALA A 134 4.48 11.57 -3.83
C ALA A 134 3.37 11.84 -4.88
N LEU A 135 3.60 12.77 -5.80
CA LEU A 135 2.67 13.06 -6.90
C LEU A 135 2.51 11.87 -7.83
N LEU A 136 3.63 11.30 -8.29
CA LEU A 136 3.62 10.19 -9.23
C LEU A 136 3.06 8.90 -8.62
N ALA A 137 3.25 8.66 -7.32
CA ALA A 137 2.66 7.53 -6.62
C ALA A 137 1.12 7.57 -6.66
N GLU A 138 0.53 8.76 -6.58
CA GLU A 138 -0.92 8.98 -6.70
C GLU A 138 -1.37 9.29 -8.15
N GLU A 139 -0.49 9.11 -9.14
CA GLU A 139 -0.75 9.41 -10.56
C GLU A 139 -1.20 10.86 -10.82
N ILE A 140 -0.78 11.79 -9.96
CA ILE A 140 -1.04 13.22 -10.10
C ILE A 140 0.05 13.82 -10.99
N ALA A 141 -0.36 14.35 -12.14
CA ALA A 141 0.54 15.07 -13.04
C ALA A 141 1.14 16.31 -12.32
N PRO A 142 2.47 16.50 -12.28
CA PRO A 142 3.09 17.63 -11.60
C PRO A 142 2.58 19.00 -12.04
N GLU A 143 2.14 19.11 -13.30
CA GLU A 143 1.56 20.34 -13.88
C GLU A 143 0.31 20.81 -13.15
N ARG A 144 -0.42 19.91 -12.46
CA ARG A 144 -1.60 20.25 -11.65
C ARG A 144 -1.27 21.22 -10.52
N LEU A 145 -0.03 21.23 -10.04
CA LEU A 145 0.42 22.18 -9.00
C LEU A 145 0.26 23.64 -9.42
N ARG A 146 0.34 23.96 -10.72
CA ARG A 146 0.11 25.31 -11.23
C ARG A 146 -1.31 25.81 -10.94
N GLY A 147 -2.30 24.92 -11.09
CA GLY A 147 -3.71 25.24 -10.86
C GLY A 147 -4.00 25.49 -9.39
N VAL A 148 -3.46 24.64 -8.50
CA VAL A 148 -3.62 24.77 -7.04
C VAL A 148 -3.11 26.12 -6.53
N VAL A 149 -1.98 26.59 -7.07
CA VAL A 149 -1.41 27.89 -6.67
C VAL A 149 -2.19 29.08 -7.25
N ALA A 150 -2.72 28.94 -8.47
CA ALA A 150 -3.47 30.00 -9.14
C ALA A 150 -4.86 30.23 -8.52
N GLU A 151 -5.54 29.17 -8.08
CA GLU A 151 -6.91 29.23 -7.56
C GLU A 151 -7.01 29.79 -6.14
N ALA A 152 -5.93 29.71 -5.35
CA ALA A 152 -6.01 29.95 -3.92
C ALA A 152 -5.67 31.40 -3.46
N GLU A 153 -5.66 32.39 -4.38
CA GLU A 153 -5.29 33.81 -4.09
C GLU A 153 -4.07 33.92 -3.15
N LEU A 154 -3.09 33.06 -3.38
CA LEU A 154 -2.07 32.80 -2.38
C LEU A 154 -1.05 33.93 -2.27
N ALA A 155 -0.65 34.25 -1.04
CA ALA A 155 0.40 35.22 -0.71
C ALA A 155 1.67 35.00 -1.55
N ALA A 156 2.44 36.06 -1.81
CA ALA A 156 3.66 36.05 -2.64
C ALA A 156 4.61 34.85 -2.40
N HIS A 157 4.65 34.32 -1.17
CA HIS A 157 5.44 33.14 -0.82
C HIS A 157 5.07 31.87 -1.62
N TRP A 158 3.83 31.72 -2.09
CA TRP A 158 3.42 30.56 -2.90
C TRP A 158 3.85 30.68 -4.35
N GLN A 159 4.00 31.91 -4.86
CA GLN A 159 4.60 32.15 -6.19
C GLN A 159 6.08 31.79 -6.17
N GLU A 160 6.79 32.09 -5.08
CA GLU A 160 8.18 31.66 -4.86
C GLU A 160 8.29 30.12 -4.78
N THR A 161 7.40 29.47 -4.04
CA THR A 161 7.33 28.00 -3.98
C THR A 161 7.05 27.40 -5.36
N LEU A 162 6.11 27.95 -6.13
CA LEU A 162 5.82 27.47 -7.48
C LEU A 162 7.02 27.63 -8.41
N ALA A 163 7.72 28.77 -8.35
CA ALA A 163 8.95 28.98 -9.13
C ALA A 163 10.02 27.93 -8.80
N PHE A 164 10.09 27.47 -7.55
CA PHE A 164 10.96 26.35 -7.18
C PHE A 164 10.44 25.00 -7.69
N LEU A 165 9.13 24.74 -7.59
CA LEU A 165 8.49 23.52 -8.09
C LEU A 165 8.55 23.39 -9.63
N GLU A 166 8.69 24.50 -10.36
CA GLU A 166 8.93 24.49 -11.81
C GLU A 166 10.18 23.67 -12.21
N ILE A 167 11.10 23.39 -11.28
CA ILE A 167 12.19 22.42 -11.49
C ILE A 167 11.61 21.05 -11.86
N VAL A 168 10.69 20.51 -11.07
CA VAL A 168 10.14 19.17 -11.32
C VAL A 168 9.03 19.17 -12.36
N ILE A 169 8.37 20.31 -12.57
CA ILE A 169 7.28 20.43 -13.56
C ILE A 169 7.85 20.61 -14.98
N SER A 170 8.80 21.53 -15.18
CA SER A 170 9.25 21.91 -16.53
C SER A 170 10.67 21.47 -16.88
N HIS A 171 11.56 21.36 -15.90
CA HIS A 171 12.99 21.16 -16.17
C HIS A 171 13.45 19.72 -16.00
N TRP A 172 12.81 18.98 -15.08
CA TRP A 172 13.10 17.57 -14.85
C TRP A 172 12.73 16.67 -16.03
N PRO A 173 11.54 16.77 -16.66
CA PRO A 173 11.17 15.83 -17.72
C PRO A 173 12.16 15.81 -18.90
N PRO A 174 12.62 16.96 -19.46
CA PRO A 174 13.64 16.94 -20.51
C PRO A 174 14.99 16.38 -20.04
N ALA A 175 15.39 16.64 -18.79
CA ALA A 175 16.64 16.12 -18.23
C ALA A 175 16.58 14.59 -18.04
N ARG A 176 15.43 14.08 -17.56
CA ARG A 176 15.13 12.65 -17.44
C ARG A 176 15.18 11.97 -18.81
N ASP A 177 14.49 12.53 -19.81
CA ASP A 177 14.40 11.95 -21.14
C ASP A 177 15.77 11.90 -21.84
N ALA A 178 16.65 12.90 -21.61
CA ALA A 178 18.03 12.89 -22.09
C ALA A 178 18.88 11.74 -21.51
N THR A 179 18.51 11.20 -20.35
CA THR A 179 19.13 10.00 -19.75
C THR A 179 18.49 8.69 -20.23
N GLY A 180 17.46 8.76 -21.09
CA GLY A 180 16.78 7.60 -21.67
C GLY A 180 15.92 6.81 -20.68
N GLY A 181 15.59 7.40 -19.53
CA GLY A 181 14.88 6.72 -18.46
C GLY A 181 13.51 7.31 -18.15
N SER A 182 12.78 6.63 -17.26
CA SER A 182 11.51 7.07 -16.67
C SER A 182 11.68 7.37 -15.19
N ASP A 183 10.66 7.96 -14.56
CA ASP A 183 10.59 8.00 -13.10
C ASP A 183 10.28 6.60 -12.55
N GLY A 184 10.77 6.32 -11.33
CA GLY A 184 10.63 5.01 -10.69
C GLY A 184 9.17 4.62 -10.48
N GLY A 185 8.38 5.50 -9.86
CA GLY A 185 6.95 5.27 -9.64
C GLY A 185 6.17 5.08 -10.94
N THR A 186 6.44 5.90 -11.96
CA THR A 186 5.82 5.78 -13.29
C THR A 186 6.14 4.44 -13.95
N ARG A 187 7.39 3.95 -13.82
CA ARG A 187 7.76 2.63 -14.34
C ARG A 187 7.02 1.51 -13.64
N VAL A 188 6.95 1.55 -12.30
CA VAL A 188 6.23 0.55 -11.50
C VAL A 188 4.74 0.52 -11.90
N ALA A 189 4.11 1.68 -12.06
CA ALA A 189 2.74 1.77 -12.54
C ALA A 189 2.56 1.12 -13.92
N ALA A 190 3.45 1.43 -14.88
CA ALA A 190 3.40 0.83 -16.21
C ALA A 190 3.63 -0.70 -16.20
N LEU A 191 4.51 -1.21 -15.33
CA LEU A 191 4.72 -2.64 -15.15
C LEU A 191 3.47 -3.33 -14.59
N ILE A 192 2.81 -2.72 -13.61
CA ILE A 192 1.54 -3.20 -13.07
C ILE A 192 0.48 -3.23 -14.17
N ASP A 193 0.34 -2.17 -14.96
CA ASP A 193 -0.67 -2.09 -16.02
C ASP A 193 -0.44 -3.17 -17.09
N ALA A 194 0.82 -3.40 -17.49
CA ALA A 194 1.19 -4.46 -18.40
C ALA A 194 0.87 -5.86 -17.83
N LEU A 195 1.14 -6.09 -16.55
CA LEU A 195 0.83 -7.34 -15.86
C LEU A 195 -0.69 -7.59 -15.81
N VAL A 196 -1.45 -6.58 -15.40
CA VAL A 196 -2.92 -6.64 -15.31
C VAL A 196 -3.53 -6.92 -16.69
N ALA A 197 -3.07 -6.24 -17.74
CA ALA A 197 -3.54 -6.47 -19.10
C ALA A 197 -3.26 -7.90 -19.58
N ARG A 198 -2.06 -8.44 -19.30
CA ARG A 198 -1.73 -9.83 -19.66
C ARG A 198 -2.61 -10.83 -18.92
N TRP A 199 -2.79 -10.64 -17.62
CA TRP A 199 -3.63 -11.51 -16.80
C TRP A 199 -5.10 -11.53 -17.20
N ALA A 200 -5.61 -10.43 -17.77
CA ALA A 200 -6.96 -10.39 -18.32
C ALA A 200 -7.15 -11.32 -19.54
N VAL A 201 -6.09 -11.54 -20.33
CA VAL A 201 -6.11 -12.42 -21.52
C VAL A 201 -5.71 -13.86 -21.16
N ALA A 202 -4.67 -14.02 -20.36
CA ALA A 202 -4.08 -15.30 -19.99
C ALA A 202 -3.85 -15.34 -18.47
N PRO A 203 -4.89 -15.70 -17.68
CA PRO A 203 -4.75 -15.78 -16.24
C PRO A 203 -3.76 -16.89 -15.85
N PRO A 204 -2.94 -16.67 -14.80
CA PRO A 204 -2.00 -17.68 -14.33
C PRO A 204 -2.74 -18.90 -13.77
N SER A 205 -2.17 -20.09 -13.98
CA SER A 205 -2.78 -21.35 -13.51
C SER A 205 -2.60 -21.58 -12.01
N GLY A 206 -1.57 -21.00 -11.40
CA GLY A 206 -1.29 -21.10 -9.96
C GLY A 206 -2.07 -20.07 -9.14
N LEU A 207 -2.00 -20.19 -7.80
CA LEU A 207 -2.55 -19.17 -6.91
C LEU A 207 -1.77 -17.86 -7.06
N VAL A 208 -2.48 -16.74 -7.06
CA VAL A 208 -1.90 -15.40 -6.98
C VAL A 208 -2.50 -14.72 -5.77
N VAL A 209 -1.65 -14.34 -4.82
CA VAL A 209 -2.07 -13.88 -3.51
C VAL A 209 -1.44 -12.53 -3.25
N ALA A 210 -2.22 -11.53 -2.87
CA ALA A 210 -1.71 -10.32 -2.24
C ALA A 210 -2.07 -10.37 -0.75
N ALA A 211 -1.08 -10.31 0.13
CA ALA A 211 -1.32 -10.47 1.56
C ALA A 211 -0.63 -9.37 2.37
N GLY A 212 -1.38 -8.72 3.26
CA GLY A 212 -0.85 -7.68 4.15
C GLY A 212 -0.57 -6.35 3.46
N ILE A 213 -0.92 -6.19 2.18
CA ILE A 213 -0.79 -4.93 1.45
C ILE A 213 -2.02 -4.09 1.74
N THR A 214 -1.80 -2.92 2.32
CA THR A 214 -2.84 -1.94 2.68
C THR A 214 -2.69 -0.62 1.94
N GLY A 215 -1.68 -0.51 1.08
CA GLY A 215 -1.46 0.65 0.22
C GLY A 215 -2.65 0.87 -0.71
N SER A 216 -3.06 2.12 -0.83
CA SER A 216 -4.24 2.52 -1.61
C SER A 216 -3.89 3.36 -2.85
N SER A 217 -2.61 3.48 -3.21
CA SER A 217 -2.20 4.21 -4.41
C SER A 217 -2.83 3.60 -5.68
N PRO A 218 -3.12 4.38 -6.73
CA PRO A 218 -3.89 3.90 -7.87
C PRO A 218 -3.31 2.64 -8.56
N PRO A 219 -1.98 2.52 -8.80
CA PRO A 219 -1.42 1.30 -9.37
C PRO A 219 -1.63 0.08 -8.47
N ILE A 220 -1.44 0.22 -7.15
CA ILE A 220 -1.62 -0.87 -6.20
C ILE A 220 -3.09 -1.29 -6.14
N VAL A 221 -4.03 -0.34 -6.14
CA VAL A 221 -5.47 -0.63 -6.21
C VAL A 221 -5.79 -1.42 -7.49
N ARG A 222 -5.26 -1.00 -8.66
CA ARG A 222 -5.46 -1.75 -9.92
C ARG A 222 -4.91 -3.17 -9.82
N LEU A 223 -3.73 -3.35 -9.25
CA LEU A 223 -3.11 -4.66 -9.04
C LEU A 223 -3.97 -5.56 -8.13
N LEU A 224 -4.36 -5.06 -6.96
CA LEU A 224 -5.19 -5.82 -6.00
C LEU A 224 -6.56 -6.16 -6.60
N ALA A 225 -7.17 -5.22 -7.32
CA ALA A 225 -8.44 -5.42 -8.00
C ALA A 225 -8.33 -6.47 -9.12
N ALA A 226 -7.21 -6.54 -9.84
CA ALA A 226 -6.95 -7.57 -10.83
C ALA A 226 -6.75 -8.93 -10.16
N ILE A 227 -5.93 -9.01 -9.11
CA ILE A 227 -5.67 -10.23 -8.35
C ILE A 227 -6.97 -10.79 -7.81
N GLY A 228 -7.78 -9.99 -7.10
CA GLY A 228 -9.04 -10.48 -6.52
C GLY A 228 -10.00 -11.08 -7.54
N ARG A 229 -9.94 -10.66 -8.82
CA ARG A 229 -10.82 -11.16 -9.89
C ARG A 229 -10.25 -12.35 -10.67
N LEU A 230 -8.99 -12.72 -10.45
CA LEU A 230 -8.39 -13.89 -11.09
C LEU A 230 -9.09 -15.19 -10.66
N PRO A 231 -9.09 -16.25 -11.49
CA PRO A 231 -9.73 -17.50 -11.13
C PRO A 231 -9.19 -18.15 -9.85
N ASN A 232 -7.89 -17.98 -9.61
CA ASN A 232 -7.12 -18.49 -8.47
C ASN A 232 -6.49 -17.32 -7.69
N GLY A 233 -7.12 -16.15 -7.72
CA GLY A 233 -6.64 -14.95 -7.07
C GLY A 233 -7.20 -14.78 -5.67
N LEU A 234 -6.40 -14.26 -4.74
CA LEU A 234 -6.79 -14.00 -3.36
C LEU A 234 -6.17 -12.68 -2.88
N VAL A 235 -6.95 -11.85 -2.21
CA VAL A 235 -6.42 -10.70 -1.44
C VAL A 235 -6.71 -10.94 0.04
N VAL A 236 -5.68 -10.87 0.88
CA VAL A 236 -5.79 -11.14 2.32
C VAL A 236 -5.35 -9.90 3.10
N LEU A 237 -6.31 -9.20 3.68
CA LEU A 237 -6.14 -7.97 4.42
C LEU A 237 -5.77 -8.24 5.89
N PRO A 238 -4.89 -7.42 6.50
CA PRO A 238 -4.53 -7.57 7.89
C PRO A 238 -5.52 -6.81 8.80
N GLY A 239 -6.28 -7.54 9.61
CA GLY A 239 -6.99 -6.98 10.75
C GLY A 239 -8.08 -5.95 10.40
N LEU A 240 -8.83 -6.16 9.32
CA LEU A 240 -10.01 -5.34 9.02
C LEU A 240 -11.06 -5.46 10.13
N ASP A 241 -11.67 -4.34 10.53
CA ASP A 241 -12.87 -4.34 11.38
C ASP A 241 -14.08 -4.87 10.59
N THR A 242 -14.44 -6.12 10.86
CA THR A 242 -15.58 -6.82 10.26
C THR A 242 -16.83 -6.80 11.14
N ASP A 243 -16.88 -5.96 12.17
CA ASP A 243 -18.07 -5.78 13.01
C ASP A 243 -19.16 -5.03 12.23
N LEU A 244 -20.18 -5.79 11.80
CA LEU A 244 -21.34 -5.27 11.07
C LEU A 244 -22.52 -4.93 11.99
N SER A 245 -22.34 -4.96 13.31
CA SER A 245 -23.33 -4.47 14.27
C SER A 245 -23.55 -2.96 14.14
N GLU A 246 -24.59 -2.44 14.78
CA GLU A 246 -24.85 -0.99 14.81
C GLU A 246 -23.66 -0.22 15.41
N THR A 247 -23.05 -0.74 16.48
CA THR A 247 -21.85 -0.14 17.10
C THR A 247 -20.65 -0.16 16.15
N GLY A 248 -20.37 -1.31 15.51
CA GLY A 248 -19.30 -1.42 14.52
C GLY A 248 -19.52 -0.51 13.30
N ALA A 249 -20.77 -0.36 12.86
CA ALA A 249 -21.14 0.57 11.81
C ALA A 249 -20.93 2.04 12.21
N ALA A 250 -21.28 2.42 13.44
CA ALA A 250 -21.00 3.76 13.97
C ALA A 250 -19.49 4.04 14.03
N ARG A 251 -18.68 3.09 14.54
CA ARG A 251 -17.20 3.21 14.56
C ARG A 251 -16.64 3.40 13.15
N TRP A 252 -17.04 2.55 12.21
CA TRP A 252 -16.54 2.64 10.83
C TRP A 252 -16.91 3.95 10.16
N THR A 253 -18.13 4.43 10.36
CA THR A 253 -18.61 5.70 9.80
C THR A 253 -17.85 6.89 10.38
N ALA A 254 -17.53 6.85 11.67
CA ALA A 254 -16.77 7.91 12.34
C ALA A 254 -15.31 8.06 11.84
N ILE A 255 -14.74 7.02 11.21
CA ILE A 255 -13.44 7.11 10.53
C ILE A 255 -13.65 7.86 9.22
N ARG A 256 -13.36 9.17 9.19
CA ARG A 256 -13.55 9.99 7.99
C ARG A 256 -12.58 9.58 6.89
N CYS A 257 -13.08 9.43 5.67
CA CYS A 257 -12.31 9.01 4.52
C CYS A 257 -12.99 9.54 3.25
N ARG A 258 -12.44 10.60 2.68
CA ARG A 258 -13.00 11.23 1.48
C ARG A 258 -13.14 10.27 0.30
N ALA A 259 -12.24 9.31 0.16
CA ALA A 259 -12.32 8.30 -0.90
C ALA A 259 -13.59 7.42 -0.80
N ALA A 260 -14.20 7.34 0.38
CA ALA A 260 -15.44 6.60 0.65
C ALA A 260 -16.69 7.51 0.69
N GLU A 261 -16.53 8.83 0.59
CA GLU A 261 -17.61 9.80 0.70
C GLU A 261 -18.12 10.19 -0.70
N ILE A 262 -19.44 10.26 -0.87
CA ILE A 262 -20.08 10.65 -2.13
C ILE A 262 -20.14 12.18 -2.28
N GLU A 263 -20.07 12.93 -1.17
CA GLU A 263 -20.17 14.39 -1.17
C GLU A 263 -18.79 15.06 -1.08
N GLU A 264 -18.38 15.74 -2.15
CA GLU A 264 -17.08 16.42 -2.28
C GLU A 264 -16.88 17.63 -1.33
N ASN A 265 -17.93 18.08 -0.62
CA ASN A 265 -17.97 19.42 -0.02
C ASN A 265 -18.00 19.42 1.53
N THR A 266 -17.22 18.54 2.16
CA THR A 266 -16.97 18.59 3.61
C THR A 266 -15.58 19.16 3.89
N SER A 267 -15.53 20.24 4.69
CA SER A 267 -14.30 20.88 5.14
C SER A 267 -13.52 20.09 6.20
N ALA A 268 -14.05 18.95 6.63
CA ALA A 268 -13.40 18.12 7.62
C ALA A 268 -12.22 17.33 7.04
N ARG A 269 -11.23 17.06 7.90
CA ARG A 269 -10.04 16.29 7.56
C ARG A 269 -10.32 14.79 7.65
N ASP A 270 -9.61 14.04 6.82
CA ASP A 270 -9.57 12.59 6.86
C ASP A 270 -8.95 12.09 8.18
N SER A 271 -9.37 10.92 8.63
CA SER A 271 -8.86 10.28 9.85
C SER A 271 -7.60 9.46 9.59
N GLU A 272 -6.61 10.05 8.92
CA GLU A 272 -5.40 9.36 8.43
C GLU A 272 -4.60 8.62 9.52
N GLU A 273 -4.67 9.13 10.76
CA GLU A 273 -4.00 8.54 11.93
C GLU A 273 -4.69 7.28 12.46
N HIS A 274 -5.95 7.03 12.07
CA HIS A 274 -6.70 5.89 12.56
C HIS A 274 -6.19 4.58 11.92
N PRO A 275 -5.96 3.50 12.68
CA PRO A 275 -5.39 2.25 12.15
C PRO A 275 -6.18 1.60 11.00
N GLN A 276 -7.51 1.78 10.98
CA GLN A 276 -8.37 1.26 9.91
C GLN A 276 -8.53 2.22 8.71
N TYR A 277 -7.97 3.43 8.73
CA TYR A 277 -8.16 4.41 7.65
C TYR A 277 -7.63 3.91 6.30
N ALA A 278 -6.42 3.33 6.28
CA ALA A 278 -5.83 2.81 5.05
C ALA A 278 -6.68 1.69 4.43
N LEU A 279 -7.20 0.78 5.26
CA LEU A 279 -8.09 -0.29 4.83
C LEU A 279 -9.44 0.25 4.32
N LYS A 280 -10.02 1.25 5.00
CA LYS A 280 -11.24 1.93 4.56
C LYS A 280 -11.05 2.59 3.20
N THR A 281 -9.95 3.31 3.02
CA THR A 281 -9.58 3.95 1.76
C THR A 281 -9.38 2.93 0.65
N LEU A 282 -8.69 1.82 0.94
CA LEU A 282 -8.48 0.73 -0.01
C LEU A 282 -9.81 0.09 -0.46
N LEU A 283 -10.69 -0.26 0.47
CA LEU A 283 -12.00 -0.83 0.14
C LEU A 283 -12.83 0.13 -0.73
N ALA A 284 -12.87 1.41 -0.37
CA ALA A 284 -13.55 2.43 -1.14
C ALA A 284 -13.01 2.55 -2.57
N ARG A 285 -11.68 2.59 -2.75
CA ARG A 285 -11.04 2.63 -4.09
C ARG A 285 -11.24 1.33 -4.88
N LEU A 286 -11.43 0.19 -4.21
CA LEU A 286 -11.80 -1.07 -4.85
C LEU A 286 -13.29 -1.14 -5.21
N GLY A 287 -14.11 -0.21 -4.71
CA GLY A 287 -15.57 -0.21 -4.87
C GLY A 287 -16.24 -1.31 -4.05
N LEU A 288 -15.76 -1.55 -2.83
CA LEU A 288 -16.20 -2.62 -1.96
C LEU A 288 -16.57 -2.10 -0.57
N ASP A 289 -17.48 -2.81 0.08
CA ASP A 289 -17.83 -2.62 1.47
C ASP A 289 -17.13 -3.63 2.38
N ARG A 290 -17.09 -3.32 3.68
CA ARG A 290 -16.60 -4.26 4.71
C ARG A 290 -17.29 -5.62 4.65
N ALA A 291 -18.58 -5.62 4.29
CA ALA A 291 -19.40 -6.83 4.19
C ALA A 291 -18.97 -7.75 3.03
N ASP A 292 -18.23 -7.24 2.04
CA ASP A 292 -17.71 -8.04 0.93
C ASP A 292 -16.44 -8.82 1.32
N VAL A 293 -15.85 -8.52 2.48
CA VAL A 293 -14.61 -9.14 2.96
C VAL A 293 -14.95 -10.32 3.87
N ARG A 294 -14.48 -11.52 3.50
CA ARG A 294 -14.71 -12.75 4.27
C ARG A 294 -13.62 -12.98 5.30
N ASP A 295 -13.93 -13.73 6.36
CA ASP A 295 -12.90 -14.26 7.25
C ASP A 295 -12.03 -15.27 6.48
N TRP A 296 -10.71 -15.18 6.65
CA TRP A 296 -9.78 -16.20 6.17
C TRP A 296 -10.07 -17.57 6.77
N GLY A 297 -10.58 -17.61 8.01
CA GLY A 297 -11.15 -18.80 8.64
C GLY A 297 -10.12 -19.86 9.03
N VAL A 298 -8.83 -19.51 9.09
CA VAL A 298 -7.75 -20.42 9.47
C VAL A 298 -7.22 -20.05 10.84
N THR A 299 -7.30 -20.99 11.76
CA THR A 299 -6.74 -20.86 13.10
C THR A 299 -5.38 -21.55 13.23
N THR A 300 -4.59 -21.10 14.20
CA THR A 300 -3.23 -21.51 14.50
C THR A 300 -3.04 -21.71 16.01
N SER A 301 -1.94 -22.32 16.41
CA SER A 301 -1.65 -22.56 17.84
C SER A 301 -1.18 -21.30 18.60
N ARG A 302 -1.08 -20.13 17.93
CA ARG A 302 -0.48 -18.90 18.47
C ARG A 302 -1.46 -17.72 18.46
N GLU A 303 -2.69 -17.97 18.86
CA GLU A 303 -3.77 -16.97 18.81
C GLU A 303 -4.10 -16.42 20.19
N GLY A 304 -4.49 -15.15 20.22
CA GLY A 304 -5.17 -14.57 21.36
C GLY A 304 -6.65 -15.00 21.42
N PRO A 305 -7.33 -14.73 22.53
CA PRO A 305 -8.78 -14.87 22.60
C PRO A 305 -9.45 -13.99 21.53
N ALA A 306 -10.48 -14.51 20.84
CA ALA A 306 -11.22 -13.77 19.82
C ALA A 306 -11.79 -12.44 20.36
N ALA A 307 -12.22 -12.42 21.62
CA ALA A 307 -12.69 -11.22 22.34
C ALA A 307 -11.66 -10.07 22.35
N ARG A 308 -10.36 -10.35 22.16
CA ARG A 308 -9.31 -9.33 22.07
C ARG A 308 -9.47 -8.42 20.87
N THR A 309 -9.97 -8.94 19.74
CA THR A 309 -10.19 -8.10 18.56
C THR A 309 -11.26 -7.06 18.82
N ALA A 310 -12.39 -7.44 19.43
CA ALA A 310 -13.43 -6.50 19.81
C ALA A 310 -12.90 -5.43 20.79
N ALA A 311 -12.16 -5.84 21.81
CA ALA A 311 -11.57 -4.90 22.79
C ALA A 311 -10.59 -3.91 22.14
N VAL A 312 -9.73 -4.37 21.22
CA VAL A 312 -8.79 -3.49 20.48
C VAL A 312 -9.54 -2.55 19.55
N MET A 313 -10.54 -3.01 18.79
CA MET A 313 -11.32 -2.13 17.91
C MET A 313 -12.11 -1.09 18.68
N ALA A 314 -12.69 -1.46 19.83
CA ALA A 314 -13.37 -0.54 20.75
C ALA A 314 -12.40 0.52 21.29
N ALA A 315 -11.20 0.13 21.70
CA ALA A 315 -10.18 1.04 22.21
C ALA A 315 -9.67 2.04 21.15
N MET A 316 -9.72 1.66 19.87
CA MET A 316 -9.31 2.52 18.76
C MET A 316 -10.47 3.38 18.20
N ALA A 317 -11.69 3.22 18.72
CA ALA A 317 -12.87 3.93 18.21
C ALA A 317 -12.64 5.45 18.20
N PRO A 318 -12.95 6.16 17.10
CA PRO A 318 -12.94 7.62 17.09
C PRO A 318 -13.85 8.18 18.18
N ALA A 319 -13.53 9.35 18.72
CA ALA A 319 -14.25 9.95 19.85
C ALA A 319 -15.78 10.05 19.63
N ALA A 320 -16.22 10.29 18.39
CA ALA A 320 -17.64 10.37 18.03
C ALA A 320 -18.39 9.03 18.07
N ALA A 321 -17.68 7.90 18.18
CA ALA A 321 -18.23 6.55 18.24
C ALA A 321 -17.61 5.74 19.41
N ALA A 322 -17.07 6.42 20.42
CA ALA A 322 -16.45 5.79 21.59
C ALA A 322 -17.47 5.46 22.70
N ASP A 323 -18.75 5.77 22.51
CA ASP A 323 -19.79 5.41 23.46
C ASP A 323 -19.89 3.88 23.61
N GLY A 324 -20.01 3.40 24.85
CA GLY A 324 -20.14 1.97 25.13
C GLY A 324 -18.83 1.16 25.16
N TRP A 325 -17.66 1.78 24.90
CA TRP A 325 -16.36 1.09 24.91
C TRP A 325 -16.06 0.29 26.19
N ARG A 326 -16.56 0.76 27.34
CA ARG A 326 -16.42 0.06 28.63
C ARG A 326 -17.10 -1.31 28.64
N GLY A 327 -18.22 -1.47 27.94
CA GLY A 327 -18.92 -2.76 27.81
C GLY A 327 -18.17 -3.71 26.88
N GLU A 328 -17.65 -3.20 25.76
CA GLU A 328 -16.90 -4.00 24.76
C GLU A 328 -15.50 -4.42 25.22
N THR A 329 -14.91 -3.65 26.14
CA THR A 329 -13.62 -3.97 26.78
C THR A 329 -13.75 -4.83 28.04
N SER A 330 -14.99 -5.17 28.45
CA SER A 330 -15.26 -6.06 29.57
C SER A 330 -15.13 -7.54 29.13
N GLY A 331 -14.34 -8.35 29.84
CA GLY A 331 -14.26 -9.81 29.65
C GLY A 331 -12.86 -10.33 29.30
N ASP A 332 -12.80 -11.49 28.64
CA ASP A 332 -11.56 -12.26 28.35
C ASP A 332 -10.64 -11.62 27.29
N GLY A 333 -10.95 -10.42 26.77
CA GLY A 333 -10.12 -9.75 25.76
C GLY A 333 -8.68 -9.48 26.24
N PHE A 334 -8.52 -9.25 27.54
CA PHE A 334 -7.22 -9.08 28.21
C PHE A 334 -6.73 -10.34 28.94
N ALA A 335 -7.33 -11.51 28.71
CA ALA A 335 -6.86 -12.75 29.32
C ALA A 335 -5.38 -13.00 28.98
N GLY A 336 -4.56 -13.27 29.99
CA GLY A 336 -3.11 -13.44 29.86
C GLY A 336 -2.31 -12.13 29.70
N VAL A 337 -2.94 -10.96 29.84
CA VAL A 337 -2.27 -9.65 29.84
C VAL A 337 -2.11 -9.16 31.29
N THR A 338 -0.94 -8.64 31.62
CA THR A 338 -0.67 -8.02 32.93
C THR A 338 -0.34 -6.55 32.72
N ALA A 339 -1.08 -5.66 33.39
CA ALA A 339 -0.77 -4.24 33.41
C ALA A 339 0.49 -4.00 34.26
N ILE A 340 1.46 -3.28 33.70
CA ILE A 340 2.65 -2.82 34.42
C ILE A 340 2.57 -1.30 34.46
N GLU A 341 2.36 -0.73 35.64
CA GLU A 341 2.46 0.71 35.83
C GLU A 341 3.94 1.09 35.89
N ALA A 342 4.38 1.95 34.96
CA ALA A 342 5.70 2.55 35.03
C ALA A 342 5.65 3.71 36.05
N ALA A 343 6.50 3.63 37.07
CA ALA A 343 6.67 4.64 38.11
C ALA A 343 7.45 5.87 37.62
#